data_AF-A0A976CCM4-F1
#
_entry.id   AF-A0A976CCM4-F1
#
_cell.length_a   1.000
_cell.length_b   1.000
_cell.length_c   1.000
_cell.angle_alpha   90.00
_cell.angle_beta   90.00
_cell.angle_gamma   90.00
#
_symmetry.space_group_name_H-M   'P 1'
#
loop_
_entity.id
_entity.type
_entity.pdbx_description
1 polymer ?
#
loop_
_entity_poly.entity_id
_entity_poly.type
_entity_poly.pdbx_seq_one_letter_code
_entity_poly.pdbx_strand_id
1 'polypeptide(L)'
;DLKELPIEIEKCVNLQKLIVYGNQLKKLPDFLCQLKNLRFIDTYNNQLKDLPVQFSNLEHLLYLDMGNNRLKKIPDVIFGFKNLTHLFLYGNPLKNIDEKIGELKKLEELRVGKGFKILFGGNRIKKLPESIGQLTELKELHAPDTRLRYLPKSFNQLKKLEWLELANVAFTKMPDNLTELPKLRYVSFFDNFNKKEKEKLAIEKPTLKTLYDKNYEGNFWALMLAERQGNFTDVELGFSRCFKKDFITFALYSAAMYQFQNQSIGTQIGIQANSLISVGVSSGAWFNHQNTNFFIRPQVGFGKGIWSVNYNYDWLFGQNKEKLNTHSIRVSALIGFK
;
A
#
# COMPACT_ATOMS: atom_id res chain seq x y z
N ASP A 1 -23.94 12.33 -9.24
CA ASP A 1 -23.20 13.53 -8.77
C ASP A 1 -24.11 14.53 -8.05
N LEU A 2 -24.49 14.23 -6.80
CA LEU A 2 -25.23 15.15 -5.94
C LEU A 2 -24.30 16.21 -5.33
N LYS A 3 -24.72 17.49 -5.34
CA LYS A 3 -23.98 18.60 -4.68
C LYS A 3 -24.50 18.89 -3.27
N GLU A 4 -25.76 18.57 -3.03
CA GLU A 4 -26.46 18.70 -1.75
C GLU A 4 -27.49 17.59 -1.60
N LEU A 5 -27.99 17.40 -0.38
CA LEU A 5 -29.05 16.44 -0.09
C LEU A 5 -30.41 17.17 -0.08
N PRO A 6 -31.47 16.57 -0.65
CA PRO A 6 -32.80 17.17 -0.66
C PRO A 6 -33.38 17.29 0.75
N ILE A 7 -34.08 18.39 1.03
CA ILE A 7 -34.68 18.70 2.33
C ILE A 7 -35.76 17.67 2.73
N GLU A 8 -36.38 17.03 1.75
CA GLU A 8 -37.43 16.03 1.92
C GLU A 8 -36.98 14.81 2.75
N ILE A 9 -35.67 14.55 2.85
CA ILE A 9 -35.10 13.48 3.70
C ILE A 9 -35.44 13.71 5.18
N GLU A 10 -35.70 14.95 5.62
CA GLU A 10 -36.15 15.26 6.98
C GLU A 10 -37.43 14.47 7.37
N LYS A 11 -38.28 14.14 6.39
CA LYS A 11 -39.51 13.37 6.60
C LYS A 11 -39.26 11.86 6.82
N CYS A 12 -38.05 11.37 6.53
CA CYS A 12 -37.68 9.97 6.69
C CYS A 12 -37.32 9.66 8.15
N VAL A 13 -38.23 9.88 9.09
CA VAL A 13 -38.00 9.76 10.55
C VAL A 13 -37.51 8.38 11.02
N ASN A 14 -37.78 7.33 10.23
CA ASN A 14 -37.33 5.96 10.48
C ASN A 14 -36.00 5.61 9.77
N LEU A 15 -35.34 6.57 9.14
CA LEU A 15 -34.09 6.33 8.41
C LEU A 15 -33.00 5.85 9.36
N GLN A 16 -32.47 4.66 9.09
CA GLN A 16 -31.38 4.06 9.89
C GLN A 16 -30.02 4.13 9.18
N LYS A 17 -30.02 4.13 7.85
CA LYS A 17 -28.81 4.11 7.03
C LYS A 17 -28.88 5.20 5.99
N LEU A 18 -27.93 6.13 6.02
CA LEU A 18 -27.73 7.14 5.00
C LEU A 18 -26.48 6.77 4.20
N ILE A 19 -26.66 6.40 2.93
CA ILE A 19 -25.58 6.02 2.03
C ILE A 19 -25.56 7.02 0.87
N VAL A 20 -24.52 7.85 0.83
CA VAL A 20 -24.36 8.94 -0.15
C VAL A 20 -22.94 8.97 -0.74
N TYR A 21 -22.28 7.81 -0.78
CA TYR A 21 -20.92 7.67 -1.28
C TYR A 21 -20.80 8.10 -2.76
N GLY A 22 -19.63 8.60 -3.15
CA GLY A 22 -19.29 8.89 -4.55
C GLY A 22 -20.05 10.09 -5.14
N ASN A 23 -20.32 11.12 -4.34
CA ASN A 23 -20.99 12.33 -4.78
C ASN A 23 -20.06 13.57 -4.68
N GLN A 24 -20.63 14.77 -4.84
CA GLN A 24 -19.91 16.04 -4.78
C GLN A 24 -20.33 16.87 -3.55
N LEU A 25 -20.81 16.20 -2.48
CA LEU A 25 -21.32 16.86 -1.29
C LEU A 25 -20.21 17.65 -0.59
N LYS A 26 -20.45 18.94 -0.38
CA LYS A 26 -19.52 19.82 0.36
C LYS A 26 -19.86 19.91 1.85
N LYS A 27 -21.12 19.65 2.20
CA LYS A 27 -21.67 19.62 3.56
C LYS A 27 -22.80 18.61 3.62
N LEU A 28 -23.06 18.07 4.82
CA LEU A 28 -24.33 17.45 5.14
C LEU A 28 -25.26 18.50 5.76
N PRO A 29 -26.58 18.44 5.51
CA PRO A 29 -27.51 19.35 6.13
C PRO A 29 -27.71 19.01 7.61
N ASP A 30 -27.95 20.04 8.43
CA ASP A 30 -28.09 19.90 9.88
C ASP A 30 -29.36 19.20 10.30
N PHE A 31 -30.45 19.26 9.52
CA PHE A 31 -31.71 18.55 9.80
C PHE A 31 -31.53 17.03 10.00
N LEU A 32 -30.46 16.44 9.46
CA LEU A 32 -30.14 15.02 9.70
C LEU A 32 -29.97 14.70 11.19
N CYS A 33 -29.67 15.69 12.05
CA CYS A 33 -29.62 15.51 13.50
C CYS A 33 -30.96 15.16 14.15
N GLN A 34 -32.08 15.43 13.46
CA GLN A 34 -33.43 15.07 13.90
C GLN A 34 -33.76 13.60 13.61
N LEU A 35 -33.04 12.94 12.69
CA LEU A 35 -33.25 11.54 12.34
C LEU A 35 -32.60 10.62 13.38
N LYS A 36 -33.21 10.55 14.57
CA LYS A 36 -32.67 9.85 15.75
C LYS A 36 -32.39 8.36 15.54
N ASN A 37 -33.01 7.75 14.55
CA ASN A 37 -32.81 6.34 14.22
C ASN A 37 -31.54 6.07 13.39
N LEU A 38 -30.81 7.09 12.97
CA LEU A 38 -29.57 6.93 12.19
C LEU A 38 -28.52 6.15 12.98
N ARG A 39 -28.09 5.03 12.40
CA ARG A 39 -27.06 4.13 12.91
C ARG A 39 -25.84 4.04 12.00
N PHE A 40 -26.02 4.37 10.72
CA PHE A 40 -25.01 4.21 9.69
C PHE A 40 -25.00 5.42 8.76
N ILE A 41 -23.85 6.06 8.62
CA ILE A 41 -23.64 7.15 7.66
C ILE A 41 -22.41 6.82 6.83
N ASP A 42 -22.59 6.68 5.51
CA ASP A 42 -21.52 6.52 4.54
C ASP A 42 -21.50 7.72 3.59
N THR A 43 -20.43 8.49 3.69
CA THR A 43 -20.14 9.68 2.88
C THR A 43 -18.82 9.53 2.12
N TYR A 44 -18.33 8.30 1.95
CA TYR A 44 -17.09 8.02 1.27
C TYR A 44 -17.03 8.72 -0.11
N ASN A 45 -15.86 9.25 -0.47
CA ASN A 45 -15.63 9.87 -1.78
C ASN A 45 -16.58 11.05 -2.06
N ASN A 46 -16.49 12.08 -1.22
CA ASN A 46 -17.21 13.35 -1.34
C ASN A 46 -16.23 14.54 -1.17
N GLN A 47 -16.74 15.75 -0.89
CA GLN A 47 -15.94 16.97 -0.71
C GLN A 47 -16.11 17.59 0.69
N LEU A 48 -16.53 16.79 1.68
CA LEU A 48 -16.82 17.24 3.03
C LEU A 48 -15.55 17.77 3.71
N LYS A 49 -15.69 18.90 4.41
CA LYS A 49 -14.63 19.50 5.23
C LYS A 49 -14.90 19.40 6.72
N ASP A 50 -16.17 19.22 7.09
CA ASP A 50 -16.65 19.16 8.47
C ASP A 50 -18.02 18.46 8.52
N LEU A 51 -18.54 18.24 9.72
CA LEU A 51 -19.92 17.85 10.00
C LEU A 51 -20.67 18.97 10.73
N PRO A 52 -22.01 19.07 10.61
CA PRO A 52 -22.79 20.03 11.40
C PRO A 52 -22.62 19.78 12.90
N VAL A 53 -22.48 20.84 13.70
CA VAL A 53 -22.28 20.72 15.16
C VAL A 53 -23.46 20.01 15.84
N GLN A 54 -24.67 20.16 15.28
CA GLN A 54 -25.90 19.55 15.76
C GLN A 54 -25.87 18.02 15.69
N PHE A 55 -24.95 17.41 14.93
CA PHE A 55 -24.83 15.96 14.86
C PHE A 55 -24.46 15.35 16.21
N SER A 56 -23.97 16.12 17.19
CA SER A 56 -23.68 15.63 18.56
C SER A 56 -24.85 14.87 19.18
N ASN A 57 -26.08 15.13 18.71
CA ASN A 57 -27.32 14.54 19.18
C ASN A 57 -27.69 13.20 18.48
N LEU A 58 -26.84 12.65 17.60
CA LEU A 58 -27.02 11.34 16.96
C LEU A 58 -26.48 10.22 17.86
N GLU A 59 -27.17 9.99 18.97
CA GLU A 59 -26.73 9.07 20.02
C GLU A 59 -26.66 7.60 19.58
N HIS A 60 -27.43 7.21 18.56
CA HIS A 60 -27.49 5.83 18.06
C HIS A 60 -26.52 5.54 16.91
N LEU A 61 -25.68 6.49 16.52
CA LEU A 61 -24.73 6.28 15.42
C LEU A 61 -23.67 5.25 15.81
N LEU A 62 -23.57 4.18 15.01
CA LEU A 62 -22.62 3.08 15.21
C LEU A 62 -21.49 3.11 14.17
N TYR A 63 -21.80 3.55 12.96
CA TYR A 63 -20.88 3.52 11.82
C TYR A 63 -20.84 4.87 11.11
N LEU A 64 -19.62 5.37 10.88
CA LEU A 64 -19.36 6.59 10.13
C LEU A 64 -18.18 6.41 9.17
N ASP A 65 -18.46 6.44 7.86
CA ASP A 65 -17.44 6.54 6.82
C ASP A 65 -17.40 7.97 6.24
N MET A 66 -16.27 8.65 6.45
CA MET A 66 -15.93 9.93 5.84
C MET A 66 -14.61 9.85 5.07
N GLY A 67 -14.25 8.66 4.60
CA GLY A 67 -13.07 8.41 3.79
C GLY A 67 -13.11 9.18 2.47
N ASN A 68 -11.92 9.51 1.95
CA ASN A 68 -11.71 10.27 0.72
C ASN A 68 -12.58 11.54 0.63
N ASN A 69 -12.46 12.39 1.65
CA ASN A 69 -13.08 13.70 1.71
C ASN A 69 -11.98 14.78 1.80
N ARG A 70 -12.31 15.98 2.30
CA ARG A 70 -11.39 17.12 2.41
C ARG A 70 -11.15 17.51 3.87
N LEU A 71 -11.24 16.56 4.81
CA LEU A 71 -11.05 16.78 6.24
C LEU A 71 -9.59 17.14 6.55
N LYS A 72 -9.35 18.38 7.01
CA LYS A 72 -8.03 18.82 7.47
C LYS A 72 -7.77 18.47 8.95
N LYS A 73 -8.85 18.31 9.71
CA LYS A 73 -8.91 17.84 11.10
C LYS A 73 -10.13 16.92 11.25
N ILE A 74 -10.16 16.12 12.29
CA ILE A 74 -11.35 15.35 12.67
C ILE A 74 -12.37 16.36 13.25
N PRO A 75 -13.60 16.43 12.73
CA PRO A 75 -14.67 17.24 13.31
C PRO A 75 -14.89 16.95 14.79
N ASP A 76 -14.96 17.98 15.64
CA ASP A 76 -15.12 17.82 17.09
C ASP A 76 -16.39 17.03 17.47
N VAL A 77 -17.44 17.16 16.65
CA VAL A 77 -18.70 16.45 16.83
C VAL A 77 -18.56 14.93 16.80
N ILE A 78 -17.55 14.39 16.10
CA ILE A 78 -17.32 12.94 16.02
C ILE A 78 -17.05 12.35 17.40
N PHE A 79 -16.32 13.06 18.26
CA PHE A 79 -15.98 12.62 19.63
C PHE A 79 -17.21 12.55 20.56
N GLY A 80 -18.31 13.20 20.15
CA GLY A 80 -19.61 13.12 20.80
C GLY A 80 -20.37 11.81 20.55
N PHE A 81 -20.03 11.05 19.51
CA PHE A 81 -20.73 9.80 19.16
C PHE A 81 -20.38 8.65 20.12
N LYS A 82 -20.99 8.63 21.30
CA LYS A 82 -20.64 7.68 22.39
C LYS A 82 -20.89 6.20 22.07
N ASN A 83 -21.69 5.91 21.03
CA ASN A 83 -21.96 4.54 20.57
C ASN A 83 -21.21 4.14 19.29
N LEU A 84 -20.33 5.00 18.77
CA LEU A 84 -19.62 4.74 17.52
C LEU A 84 -18.66 3.55 17.69
N THR A 85 -18.82 2.54 16.84
CA THR A 85 -17.99 1.34 16.79
C THR A 85 -17.05 1.34 15.60
N HIS A 86 -17.42 2.00 14.49
CA HIS A 86 -16.62 2.06 13.27
C HIS A 86 -16.43 3.50 12.80
N LEU A 87 -15.17 3.93 12.67
CA LEU A 87 -14.82 5.28 12.21
C LEU A 87 -13.79 5.22 11.09
N PHE A 88 -14.23 5.58 9.88
CA PHE A 88 -13.37 5.55 8.71
C PHE A 88 -13.09 6.97 8.20
N LEU A 89 -11.79 7.32 8.18
CA LEU A 89 -11.26 8.65 7.86
C LEU A 89 -10.13 8.58 6.83
N TYR A 90 -9.91 7.42 6.22
CA TYR A 90 -8.82 7.16 5.29
C TYR A 90 -8.88 8.11 4.08
N GLY A 91 -7.73 8.47 3.52
CA GLY A 91 -7.72 9.27 2.29
C GLY A 91 -8.11 10.75 2.43
N ASN A 92 -8.10 11.30 3.65
CA ASN A 92 -8.26 12.73 3.89
C ASN A 92 -6.89 13.45 3.95
N PRO A 93 -6.83 14.78 3.99
CA PRO A 93 -5.59 15.52 4.26
C PRO A 93 -5.31 15.72 5.77
N LEU A 94 -5.62 14.74 6.63
CA LEU A 94 -5.38 14.85 8.08
C LEU A 94 -3.88 14.90 8.38
N LYS A 95 -3.48 15.79 9.29
CA LYS A 95 -2.07 15.91 9.72
C LYS A 95 -1.79 15.24 11.07
N ASN A 96 -2.81 15.16 11.93
CA ASN A 96 -2.74 14.59 13.28
C ASN A 96 -4.09 13.94 13.61
N ILE A 97 -4.11 13.08 14.63
CA ILE A 97 -5.33 12.66 15.33
C ILE A 97 -5.38 13.43 16.64
N ASP A 98 -6.54 13.96 16.99
CA ASP A 98 -6.76 14.73 18.22
C ASP A 98 -6.77 13.83 19.46
N GLU A 99 -6.34 14.34 20.62
CA GLU A 99 -6.40 13.62 21.90
C GLU A 99 -7.86 13.24 22.27
N LYS A 100 -8.87 13.94 21.76
CA LYS A 100 -10.28 13.56 21.97
C LYS A 100 -10.66 12.22 21.34
N ILE A 101 -9.82 11.60 20.50
CA ILE A 101 -10.10 10.26 19.95
C ILE A 101 -10.38 9.24 21.06
N GLY A 102 -9.70 9.38 22.22
CA GLY A 102 -9.89 8.51 23.39
C GLY A 102 -11.30 8.58 24.00
N GLU A 103 -12.14 9.54 23.63
CA GLU A 103 -13.54 9.61 24.07
C GLU A 103 -14.45 8.55 23.43
N LEU A 104 -14.03 7.95 22.31
CA LEU A 104 -14.80 6.94 21.57
C LEU A 104 -14.65 5.55 22.20
N LYS A 105 -15.14 5.39 23.43
CA LYS A 105 -14.91 4.19 24.27
C LYS A 105 -15.41 2.87 23.67
N LYS A 106 -16.35 2.91 22.72
CA LYS A 106 -16.89 1.73 22.04
C LYS A 106 -16.28 1.47 20.66
N LEU A 107 -15.27 2.24 20.26
CA LEU A 107 -14.68 2.11 18.93
C LEU A 107 -13.96 0.76 18.80
N GLU A 108 -14.41 -0.03 17.84
CA GLU A 108 -13.86 -1.34 17.52
C GLU A 108 -12.93 -1.29 16.30
N GLU A 109 -13.21 -0.39 15.35
CA GLU A 109 -12.42 -0.24 14.13
C GLU A 109 -12.14 1.22 13.80
N LEU A 110 -10.86 1.53 13.57
CA LEU A 110 -10.38 2.85 13.17
C LEU A 110 -9.53 2.77 11.91
N ARG A 111 -9.97 3.45 10.84
CA ARG A 111 -9.21 3.55 9.57
C ARG A 111 -8.78 4.98 9.30
N VAL A 112 -7.48 5.26 9.35
CA VAL A 112 -6.89 6.59 9.20
C VAL A 112 -5.75 6.64 8.18
N GLY A 113 -5.50 5.56 7.45
CA GLY A 113 -4.46 5.49 6.44
C GLY A 113 -4.78 6.21 5.13
N LYS A 114 -4.05 5.84 4.08
CA LYS A 114 -4.43 6.13 2.69
C LYS A 114 -5.44 5.08 2.22
N GLY A 115 -6.45 5.52 1.45
CA GLY A 115 -7.41 4.60 0.83
C GLY A 115 -6.82 3.90 -0.40
N PHE A 116 -7.25 2.66 -0.65
CA PHE A 116 -6.77 1.80 -1.75
C PHE A 116 -6.89 2.44 -3.15
N LYS A 117 -7.83 3.38 -3.35
CA LYS A 117 -8.11 4.00 -4.65
C LYS A 117 -7.40 5.36 -4.86
N ILE A 118 -6.54 5.78 -3.94
CA ILE A 118 -5.96 7.12 -3.98
C ILE A 118 -4.55 7.07 -4.58
N LEU A 119 -4.38 7.65 -5.76
CA LEU A 119 -3.06 7.76 -6.41
C LEU A 119 -2.20 8.82 -5.69
N PHE A 120 -2.76 10.02 -5.47
CA PHE A 120 -2.05 11.17 -4.88
C PHE A 120 -2.81 11.73 -3.67
N GLY A 121 -2.08 12.14 -2.63
CA GLY A 121 -2.67 12.62 -1.37
C GLY A 121 -2.85 11.51 -0.33
N GLY A 122 -3.59 11.81 0.75
CA GLY A 122 -3.78 10.91 1.89
C GLY A 122 -3.33 11.53 3.22
N ASN A 123 -3.65 10.82 4.29
CA ASN A 123 -3.42 11.30 5.65
C ASN A 123 -1.92 11.35 5.94
N ARG A 124 -1.41 12.52 6.35
CA ARG A 124 0.01 12.76 6.65
C ARG A 124 0.27 12.70 8.16
N ILE A 125 -0.42 11.79 8.85
CA ILE A 125 -0.39 11.65 10.31
C ILE A 125 1.02 11.27 10.74
N LYS A 126 1.65 12.09 11.58
CA LYS A 126 3.03 11.85 12.07
C LYS A 126 3.10 11.11 13.40
N LYS A 127 2.05 11.24 14.21
CA LYS A 127 1.95 10.72 15.57
C LYS A 127 0.51 10.32 15.86
N LEU A 128 0.33 9.25 16.62
CA LEU A 128 -0.93 8.97 17.31
C LEU A 128 -0.87 9.65 18.70
N PRO A 129 -2.01 10.16 19.22
CA PRO A 129 -2.10 10.73 20.57
C PRO A 129 -1.93 9.64 21.64
N GLU A 130 -1.55 10.03 22.86
CA GLU A 130 -1.50 9.07 23.98
C GLU A 130 -2.91 8.60 24.36
N SER A 131 -3.96 9.37 24.11
CA SER A 131 -5.33 8.91 24.33
C SER A 131 -5.77 7.73 23.46
N ILE A 132 -5.01 7.35 22.42
CA ILE A 132 -5.34 6.16 21.60
C ILE A 132 -5.42 4.90 22.46
N GLY A 133 -4.60 4.77 23.51
CA GLY A 133 -4.62 3.63 24.43
C GLY A 133 -5.94 3.49 25.21
N GLN A 134 -6.74 4.56 25.28
CA GLN A 134 -8.04 4.54 25.93
C GLN A 134 -9.15 3.87 25.10
N LEU A 135 -8.87 3.52 23.84
CA LEU A 135 -9.78 2.78 22.97
C LEU A 135 -9.75 1.29 23.29
N THR A 136 -10.15 0.92 24.51
CA THR A 136 -10.00 -0.45 25.03
C THR A 136 -10.81 -1.52 24.28
N GLU A 137 -11.80 -1.08 23.50
CA GLU A 137 -12.62 -1.93 22.62
C GLU A 137 -12.04 -2.11 21.21
N LEU A 138 -10.95 -1.40 20.86
CA LEU A 138 -10.39 -1.42 19.52
C LEU A 138 -9.83 -2.80 19.17
N LYS A 139 -10.35 -3.38 18.09
CA LYS A 139 -9.96 -4.66 17.50
C LYS A 139 -9.09 -4.45 16.27
N GLU A 140 -9.35 -3.39 15.51
CA GLU A 140 -8.70 -3.16 14.22
C GLU A 140 -8.24 -1.70 14.09
N LEU A 141 -6.94 -1.51 13.81
CA LEU A 141 -6.35 -0.22 13.50
C LEU A 141 -5.66 -0.27 12.14
N HIS A 142 -6.15 0.54 11.21
CA HIS A 142 -5.57 0.67 9.88
C HIS A 142 -5.01 2.07 9.68
N ALA A 143 -3.69 2.19 9.63
CA ALA A 143 -2.97 3.42 9.32
C ALA A 143 -1.89 3.25 8.23
N PRO A 144 -2.17 2.54 7.11
CA PRO A 144 -1.24 2.43 6.00
C PRO A 144 -0.94 3.79 5.36
N ASP A 145 0.26 3.95 4.78
CA ASP A 145 0.73 5.13 4.05
C ASP A 145 0.60 6.44 4.85
N THR A 146 0.78 6.34 6.16
CA THR A 146 0.89 7.49 7.04
C THR A 146 2.36 7.88 7.25
N ARG A 147 2.62 8.96 7.99
CA ARG A 147 3.99 9.38 8.34
C ARG A 147 4.32 9.05 9.79
N LEU A 148 3.65 8.05 10.35
CA LEU A 148 3.80 7.66 11.74
C LEU A 148 5.26 7.27 12.02
N ARG A 149 5.82 7.79 13.11
CA ARG A 149 7.24 7.57 13.48
C ARG A 149 7.44 6.58 14.63
N TYR A 150 6.42 6.45 15.48
CA TYR A 150 6.40 5.55 16.62
C TYR A 150 4.94 5.32 17.04
N LEU A 151 4.73 4.30 17.87
CA LEU A 151 3.49 4.10 18.63
C LEU A 151 3.64 4.76 20.02
N PRO A 152 2.59 5.41 20.56
CA PRO A 152 2.63 6.02 21.89
C PRO A 152 2.79 4.96 22.98
N LYS A 153 3.19 5.38 24.19
CA LYS A 153 3.41 4.45 25.31
C LYS A 153 2.12 3.74 25.72
N SER A 154 1.02 4.48 25.72
CA SER A 154 -0.31 3.95 26.02
C SER A 154 -0.83 2.88 25.06
N PHE A 155 -0.18 2.67 23.90
CA PHE A 155 -0.66 1.73 22.89
C PHE A 155 -0.75 0.29 23.43
N ASN A 156 0.04 -0.05 24.45
CA ASN A 156 -0.04 -1.33 25.15
C ASN A 156 -1.38 -1.58 25.88
N GLN A 157 -2.21 -0.56 26.06
CA GLN A 157 -3.54 -0.65 26.68
C GLN A 157 -4.59 -1.25 25.74
N LEU A 158 -4.31 -1.35 24.44
CA LEU A 158 -5.22 -1.90 23.42
C LEU A 158 -5.32 -3.43 23.50
N LYS A 159 -5.79 -3.96 24.63
CA LYS A 159 -5.79 -5.40 24.93
C LYS A 159 -6.68 -6.24 24.01
N LYS A 160 -7.61 -5.61 23.29
CA LYS A 160 -8.49 -6.26 22.31
C LYS A 160 -7.99 -6.17 20.87
N LEU A 161 -6.87 -5.47 20.59
CA LEU A 161 -6.38 -5.29 19.23
C LEU A 161 -5.94 -6.63 18.62
N GLU A 162 -6.53 -6.97 17.48
CA GLU A 162 -6.28 -8.20 16.73
C GLU A 162 -5.55 -7.91 15.40
N TRP A 163 -5.86 -6.78 14.77
CA TRP A 163 -5.32 -6.37 13.48
C TRP A 163 -4.68 -4.98 13.54
N LEU A 164 -3.43 -4.89 13.10
CA LEU A 164 -2.68 -3.64 13.04
C LEU A 164 -2.02 -3.46 11.66
N GLU A 165 -2.59 -2.60 10.83
CA GLU A 165 -2.06 -2.30 9.51
C GLU A 165 -1.23 -1.00 9.54
N LEU A 166 0.10 -1.12 9.54
CA LEU A 166 1.05 0.00 9.56
C LEU A 166 1.94 -0.01 8.33
N ALA A 167 1.32 -0.22 7.17
CA ALA A 167 2.04 -0.20 5.91
C ALA A 167 2.63 1.18 5.59
N ASN A 168 3.80 1.22 4.95
CA ASN A 168 4.49 2.43 4.49
C ASN A 168 4.47 3.58 5.51
N VAL A 169 4.90 3.30 6.74
CA VAL A 169 5.07 4.29 7.82
C VAL A 169 6.54 4.72 7.96
N ALA A 170 6.81 5.76 8.74
CA ALA A 170 8.15 6.30 8.96
C ALA A 170 8.82 5.79 10.26
N PHE A 171 8.55 4.54 10.65
CA PHE A 171 9.19 3.91 11.81
C PHE A 171 10.66 3.64 11.50
N THR A 172 11.54 4.00 12.44
CA THR A 172 12.99 3.75 12.34
C THR A 172 13.47 2.58 13.20
N LYS A 173 12.61 2.10 14.11
CA LYS A 173 12.86 0.99 15.03
C LYS A 173 11.58 0.20 15.24
N MET A 174 11.70 -1.10 15.45
CA MET A 174 10.54 -1.94 15.77
C MET A 174 9.88 -1.43 17.06
N PRO A 175 8.54 -1.28 17.10
CA PRO A 175 7.87 -0.88 18.34
C PRO A 175 7.91 -1.99 19.38
N ASP A 176 8.49 -1.70 20.54
CA ASP A 176 8.67 -2.69 21.62
C ASP A 176 7.34 -3.14 22.26
N ASN A 177 6.31 -2.29 22.21
CA ASN A 177 5.00 -2.50 22.83
C ASN A 177 4.09 -3.50 22.09
N LEU A 178 4.50 -4.03 20.93
CA LEU A 178 3.70 -5.02 20.18
C LEU A 178 3.60 -6.36 20.89
N THR A 179 4.63 -6.72 21.65
CA THR A 179 4.67 -7.96 22.43
C THR A 179 3.69 -7.91 23.61
N GLU A 180 3.38 -6.71 24.11
CA GLU A 180 2.45 -6.47 25.22
C GLU A 180 0.96 -6.55 24.85
N LEU A 181 0.65 -6.78 23.57
CA LEU A 181 -0.70 -6.86 23.03
C LEU A 181 -1.17 -8.33 22.93
N PRO A 182 -1.97 -8.84 23.89
CA PRO A 182 -2.22 -10.27 24.02
C PRO A 182 -3.00 -10.87 22.85
N LYS A 183 -3.92 -10.11 22.24
CA LYS A 183 -4.79 -10.59 21.14
C LYS A 183 -4.28 -10.30 19.74
N LEU A 184 -3.16 -9.59 19.60
CA LEU A 184 -2.66 -9.17 18.29
C LEU A 184 -2.24 -10.37 17.45
N ARG A 185 -2.89 -10.56 16.30
CA ARG A 185 -2.71 -11.69 15.39
C ARG A 185 -2.09 -11.29 14.06
N TYR A 186 -2.41 -10.10 13.58
CA TYR A 186 -1.98 -9.62 12.27
C TYR A 186 -1.30 -8.27 12.42
N VAL A 187 -0.10 -8.18 11.86
CA VAL A 187 0.60 -6.90 11.71
C VAL A 187 1.20 -6.78 10.31
N SER A 188 0.92 -5.67 9.64
CA SER A 188 1.60 -5.32 8.40
C SER A 188 2.68 -4.25 8.67
N PHE A 189 3.92 -4.55 8.32
CA PHE A 189 4.99 -3.56 8.22
C PHE A 189 5.53 -3.58 6.80
N PHE A 190 5.72 -2.41 6.21
CA PHE A 190 6.57 -2.27 5.03
C PHE A 190 7.96 -1.86 5.49
N ASP A 191 8.77 -2.91 5.69
CA ASP A 191 10.21 -3.04 5.45
C ASP A 191 11.19 -1.89 5.81
N ASN A 192 11.00 -1.21 6.94
CA ASN A 192 12.05 -0.35 7.54
C ASN A 192 12.86 -1.03 8.66
N PHE A 193 12.52 -2.26 9.04
CA PHE A 193 13.18 -2.96 10.16
C PHE A 193 14.19 -3.96 9.64
N ASN A 194 15.31 -4.09 10.36
CA ASN A 194 16.33 -5.06 9.99
C ASN A 194 15.88 -6.49 10.35
N LYS A 195 16.54 -7.48 9.72
CA LYS A 195 16.29 -8.91 9.93
C LYS A 195 16.29 -9.32 11.41
N LYS A 196 17.22 -8.79 12.22
CA LYS A 196 17.36 -9.12 13.64
C LYS A 196 16.16 -8.67 14.48
N GLU A 197 15.65 -7.46 14.24
CA GLU A 197 14.44 -6.96 14.90
C GLU A 197 13.21 -7.81 14.58
N LYS A 198 13.08 -8.24 13.32
CA LYS A 198 11.97 -9.10 12.87
C LYS A 198 12.06 -10.51 13.45
N GLU A 199 13.26 -11.09 13.49
CA GLU A 199 13.51 -12.39 14.13
C GLU A 199 13.21 -12.34 15.63
N LYS A 200 13.64 -11.28 16.32
CA LYS A 200 13.30 -11.05 17.74
C LYS A 200 11.79 -11.03 17.94
N LEU A 201 11.05 -10.24 17.16
CA LEU A 201 9.58 -10.18 17.25
C LEU A 201 8.92 -11.54 16.95
N ALA A 202 9.44 -12.30 15.99
CA ALA A 202 8.94 -13.63 15.66
C ALA A 202 9.16 -14.64 16.79
N ILE A 203 10.26 -14.52 17.56
CA ILE A 203 10.53 -15.34 18.74
C ILE A 203 9.62 -14.92 19.90
N GLU A 204 9.49 -13.62 20.14
CA GLU A 204 8.69 -13.08 21.26
C GLU A 204 7.17 -13.26 21.03
N LYS A 205 6.73 -13.33 19.76
CA LYS A 205 5.31 -13.46 19.41
C LYS A 205 5.11 -14.39 18.19
N PRO A 206 5.28 -15.72 18.35
CA PRO A 206 5.29 -16.66 17.23
C PRO A 206 3.95 -16.82 16.51
N THR A 207 2.84 -16.49 17.18
CA THR A 207 1.49 -16.50 16.58
C THR A 207 1.21 -15.28 15.70
N LEU A 208 2.09 -14.26 15.72
CA LEU A 208 1.91 -13.05 14.95
C LEU A 208 2.20 -13.30 13.46
N LYS A 209 1.16 -13.17 12.65
CA LYS A 209 1.30 -13.20 11.19
C LYS A 209 1.78 -11.84 10.71
N THR A 210 2.94 -11.83 10.08
CA THR A 210 3.44 -10.68 9.33
C THR A 210 3.15 -10.92 7.85
N LEU A 211 2.59 -9.92 7.16
CA LEU A 211 2.40 -9.95 5.71
C LEU A 211 3.75 -9.70 5.03
N TYR A 212 4.66 -10.66 5.13
CA TYR A 212 6.03 -10.54 4.67
C TYR A 212 6.56 -11.88 4.13
N ASP A 213 7.22 -11.86 2.98
CA ASP A 213 7.83 -13.04 2.36
C ASP A 213 9.29 -13.17 2.77
N LYS A 214 9.53 -14.00 3.79
CA LYS A 214 10.83 -14.23 4.45
C LYS A 214 11.97 -14.70 3.54
N ASN A 215 11.66 -15.20 2.34
CA ASN A 215 12.67 -15.84 1.51
C ASN A 215 13.58 -14.85 0.75
N TYR A 216 13.15 -13.60 0.57
CA TYR A 216 13.83 -12.63 -0.31
C TYR A 216 13.97 -11.24 0.32
N GLU A 217 14.15 -11.15 1.65
CA GLU A 217 14.30 -9.87 2.34
C GLU A 217 15.62 -9.18 2.04
N GLY A 218 15.53 -7.88 1.75
CA GLY A 218 16.70 -7.04 1.58
C GLY A 218 17.56 -7.48 0.41
N ASN A 219 18.85 -7.54 0.64
CA ASN A 219 19.88 -7.73 -0.37
C ASN A 219 20.18 -9.21 -0.60
N PHE A 220 20.02 -9.70 -1.82
CA PHE A 220 20.36 -11.09 -2.17
C PHE A 220 20.99 -11.19 -3.56
N TRP A 221 21.66 -12.32 -3.81
CA TRP A 221 22.12 -12.71 -5.13
C TRP A 221 21.12 -13.68 -5.76
N ALA A 222 20.95 -13.61 -7.07
CA ALA A 222 20.10 -14.51 -7.82
C ALA A 222 20.77 -14.94 -9.12
N LEU A 223 20.51 -16.18 -9.53
CA LEU A 223 20.72 -16.59 -10.92
C LEU A 223 19.54 -16.06 -11.72
N MET A 224 19.83 -15.37 -12.81
CA MET A 224 18.84 -14.93 -13.78
C MET A 224 18.74 -15.96 -14.89
N LEU A 225 17.52 -16.44 -15.11
CA LEU A 225 17.14 -17.23 -16.27
C LEU A 225 16.10 -16.43 -17.04
N ALA A 226 16.30 -16.27 -18.34
CA ALA A 226 15.26 -15.74 -19.20
C ALA A 226 15.23 -16.47 -20.54
N GLU A 227 14.02 -16.57 -21.06
CA GLU A 227 13.77 -16.94 -22.45
C GLU A 227 13.11 -15.76 -23.13
N ARG A 228 13.60 -15.42 -24.31
CA ARG A 228 13.08 -14.33 -25.12
C ARG A 228 12.60 -14.90 -26.46
N GLN A 229 11.37 -14.53 -26.81
CA GLN A 229 10.72 -14.95 -28.04
C GLN A 229 10.20 -13.73 -28.81
N GLY A 230 10.50 -13.67 -30.10
CA GLY A 230 10.10 -12.59 -31.00
C GLY A 230 10.65 -12.83 -32.39
N ASN A 231 11.25 -11.80 -33.00
CA ASN A 231 11.97 -11.96 -34.27
C ASN A 231 13.14 -12.97 -34.15
N PHE A 232 13.61 -13.20 -32.93
CA PHE A 232 14.63 -14.18 -32.59
C PHE A 232 14.22 -14.91 -31.31
N THR A 233 14.74 -16.12 -31.13
CA THR A 233 14.69 -16.85 -29.85
C THR A 233 16.08 -16.86 -29.23
N ASP A 234 16.17 -16.46 -27.97
CA ASP A 234 17.40 -16.54 -27.20
C ASP A 234 17.13 -16.92 -25.75
N VAL A 235 18.17 -17.50 -25.14
CA VAL A 235 18.25 -17.79 -23.71
C VAL A 235 19.27 -16.86 -23.06
N GLU A 236 18.93 -16.40 -21.87
CA GLU A 236 19.77 -15.54 -21.05
C GLU A 236 20.09 -16.24 -19.73
N LEU A 237 21.37 -16.28 -19.41
CA LEU A 237 21.90 -16.86 -18.17
C LEU A 237 22.79 -15.82 -17.51
N GLY A 238 22.47 -15.46 -16.28
CA GLY A 238 23.13 -14.34 -15.62
C GLY A 238 23.15 -14.40 -14.11
N PHE A 239 23.81 -13.40 -13.54
CA PHE A 239 23.82 -13.13 -12.11
C PHE A 239 23.18 -11.78 -11.87
N SER A 240 22.38 -11.70 -10.81
CA SER A 240 21.70 -10.49 -10.41
C SER A 240 21.98 -10.18 -8.96
N ARG A 241 22.37 -8.93 -8.70
CA ARG A 241 22.32 -8.35 -7.37
C ARG A 241 20.94 -7.76 -7.18
N CYS A 242 20.15 -8.40 -6.33
CA CYS A 242 18.77 -8.01 -6.07
C CYS A 242 18.65 -7.29 -4.73
N PHE A 243 17.73 -6.33 -4.65
CA PHE A 243 17.20 -5.89 -3.37
C PHE A 243 15.68 -5.87 -3.43
N LYS A 244 15.05 -6.45 -2.42
CA LYS A 244 13.60 -6.33 -2.26
C LYS A 244 13.32 -5.18 -1.30
N LYS A 245 12.41 -4.31 -1.70
CA LYS A 245 11.80 -3.32 -0.84
C LYS A 245 10.31 -3.40 -1.06
N ASP A 246 9.56 -3.68 0.00
CA ASP A 246 8.12 -3.83 -0.07
C ASP A 246 7.71 -5.01 -0.98
N PHE A 247 6.76 -4.80 -1.88
CA PHE A 247 6.38 -5.77 -2.91
C PHE A 247 7.21 -5.65 -4.20
N ILE A 248 8.21 -4.74 -4.22
CA ILE A 248 9.03 -4.46 -5.40
C ILE A 248 10.37 -5.17 -5.26
N THR A 249 10.73 -5.95 -6.27
CA THR A 249 12.05 -6.57 -6.38
C THR A 249 12.87 -5.79 -7.40
N PHE A 250 13.94 -5.15 -6.96
CA PHE A 250 14.90 -4.49 -7.83
C PHE A 250 16.05 -5.45 -8.13
N ALA A 251 16.51 -5.46 -9.37
CA ALA A 251 17.55 -6.35 -9.86
C ALA A 251 18.53 -5.56 -10.72
N LEU A 252 19.81 -5.59 -10.37
CA LEU A 252 20.91 -5.21 -11.24
C LEU A 252 21.57 -6.50 -11.72
N TYR A 253 21.49 -6.78 -13.01
CA TYR A 253 21.93 -8.05 -13.57
C TYR A 253 22.97 -7.89 -14.67
N SER A 254 23.79 -8.92 -14.82
CA SER A 254 24.58 -9.18 -16.02
C SER A 254 24.25 -10.58 -16.54
N ALA A 255 24.20 -10.76 -17.85
CA ALA A 255 23.92 -12.05 -18.46
C ALA A 255 24.70 -12.28 -19.74
N ALA A 256 25.10 -13.54 -19.94
CA ALA A 256 25.39 -14.06 -21.25
C ALA A 256 24.09 -14.44 -21.96
N MET A 257 24.06 -14.28 -23.27
CA MET A 257 22.91 -14.59 -24.11
C MET A 257 23.34 -15.49 -25.25
N TYR A 258 22.49 -16.42 -25.66
CA TYR A 258 22.70 -17.24 -26.84
C TYR A 258 21.46 -17.22 -27.72
N GLN A 259 21.63 -16.79 -28.97
CA GLN A 259 20.57 -16.68 -29.95
C GLN A 259 20.66 -17.82 -30.96
N PHE A 260 19.62 -18.66 -31.00
CA PHE A 260 19.67 -19.93 -31.74
C PHE A 260 19.75 -19.73 -33.26
N GLN A 261 18.98 -18.79 -33.81
CA GLN A 261 18.81 -18.65 -35.26
C GLN A 261 20.08 -18.13 -35.96
N ASN A 262 20.81 -17.22 -35.32
CA ASN A 262 22.01 -16.59 -35.89
C ASN A 262 23.30 -17.18 -35.31
N GLN A 263 23.20 -18.15 -34.39
CA GLN A 263 24.33 -18.70 -33.63
C GLN A 263 25.20 -17.61 -33.01
N SER A 264 24.57 -16.52 -32.55
CA SER A 264 25.25 -15.39 -31.95
C SER A 264 25.28 -15.49 -30.44
N ILE A 265 26.43 -15.13 -29.88
CA ILE A 265 26.61 -15.00 -28.43
C ILE A 265 26.51 -13.53 -28.09
N GLY A 266 25.91 -13.21 -26.96
CA GLY A 266 25.81 -11.85 -26.49
C GLY A 266 26.12 -11.72 -25.00
N THR A 267 26.32 -10.47 -24.60
CA THR A 267 26.40 -10.08 -23.20
C THR A 267 25.49 -8.89 -22.97
N GLN A 268 24.92 -8.78 -21.78
CA GLN A 268 24.13 -7.63 -21.38
C GLN A 268 24.29 -7.30 -19.92
N ILE A 269 24.02 -6.04 -19.61
CA ILE A 269 23.81 -5.53 -18.26
C ILE A 269 22.48 -4.81 -18.23
N GLY A 270 21.77 -4.89 -17.11
CA GLY A 270 20.48 -4.23 -17.00
C GLY A 270 20.02 -4.02 -15.58
N ILE A 271 19.05 -3.12 -15.45
CA ILE A 271 18.31 -2.88 -14.23
C ILE A 271 16.83 -3.21 -14.46
N GLN A 272 16.19 -3.79 -13.46
CA GLN A 272 14.78 -4.11 -13.49
C GLN A 272 14.13 -3.85 -12.12
N ALA A 273 12.90 -3.36 -12.13
CA ALA A 273 12.04 -3.25 -10.97
C ALA A 273 10.78 -4.08 -11.22
N ASN A 274 10.64 -5.18 -10.50
CA ASN A 274 9.51 -6.10 -10.58
C ASN A 274 8.50 -5.80 -9.49
N SER A 275 7.36 -5.26 -9.88
CA SER A 275 6.14 -5.15 -9.08
C SER A 275 4.97 -5.68 -9.91
N LEU A 276 3.71 -5.35 -9.56
CA LEU A 276 2.57 -5.60 -10.47
C LEU A 276 2.86 -5.11 -11.89
N ILE A 277 3.47 -3.91 -12.02
CA ILE A 277 4.09 -3.44 -13.26
C ILE A 277 5.59 -3.68 -13.14
N SER A 278 6.15 -4.40 -14.12
CA SER A 278 7.59 -4.54 -14.28
C SER A 278 8.10 -3.49 -15.27
N VAL A 279 9.20 -2.83 -14.91
CA VAL A 279 9.92 -1.90 -15.78
C VAL A 279 11.40 -2.19 -15.71
N GLY A 280 12.09 -2.05 -16.82
CA GLY A 280 13.54 -2.26 -16.88
C GLY A 280 14.18 -1.61 -18.08
N VAL A 281 15.50 -1.55 -18.02
CA VAL A 281 16.34 -1.21 -19.17
C VAL A 281 17.59 -2.08 -19.13
N SER A 282 17.97 -2.64 -20.27
CA SER A 282 19.27 -3.27 -20.43
C SER A 282 20.01 -2.73 -21.64
N SER A 283 21.31 -2.98 -21.67
CA SER A 283 22.16 -2.70 -22.82
C SER A 283 23.18 -3.82 -22.95
N GLY A 284 23.67 -4.05 -24.16
CA GLY A 284 24.56 -5.16 -24.39
C GLY A 284 25.11 -5.18 -25.80
N ALA A 285 25.75 -6.30 -26.11
CA ALA A 285 26.32 -6.57 -27.42
C ALA A 285 26.02 -8.00 -27.84
N TRP A 286 25.83 -8.19 -29.14
CA TRP A 286 25.76 -9.45 -29.87
C TRP A 286 26.98 -9.59 -30.75
N PHE A 287 27.56 -10.78 -30.75
CA PHE A 287 28.74 -11.16 -31.50
C PHE A 287 28.38 -12.38 -32.36
N ASN A 288 28.67 -12.29 -33.65
CA ASN A 288 28.68 -13.45 -34.55
C ASN A 288 29.98 -13.46 -35.36
N HIS A 289 30.18 -14.46 -36.20
CA HIS A 289 31.42 -14.63 -36.98
C HIS A 289 31.78 -13.44 -37.90
N GLN A 290 30.84 -12.52 -38.16
CA GLN A 290 31.02 -11.45 -39.16
C GLN A 290 30.82 -10.04 -38.59
N ASN A 291 30.07 -9.88 -37.49
CA ASN A 291 29.57 -8.58 -37.04
C ASN A 291 29.49 -8.49 -35.51
N THR A 292 29.60 -7.26 -35.01
CA THR A 292 29.27 -6.88 -33.63
C THR A 292 28.15 -5.84 -33.64
N ASN A 293 27.09 -6.11 -32.87
CA ASN A 293 25.92 -5.24 -32.75
C ASN A 293 25.65 -4.93 -31.28
N PHE A 294 25.53 -3.65 -30.95
CA PHE A 294 25.16 -3.16 -29.63
C PHE A 294 23.66 -2.92 -29.55
N PHE A 295 23.10 -2.92 -28.34
CA PHE A 295 21.70 -2.58 -28.15
C PHE A 295 21.42 -1.81 -26.86
N ILE A 296 20.31 -1.08 -26.88
CA ILE A 296 19.61 -0.57 -25.70
C ILE A 296 18.19 -1.15 -25.73
N ARG A 297 17.72 -1.70 -24.61
CA ARG A 297 16.47 -2.44 -24.50
C ARG A 297 15.63 -1.91 -23.34
N PRO A 298 14.72 -0.96 -23.55
CA PRO A 298 13.60 -0.73 -22.65
C PRO A 298 12.72 -1.98 -22.51
N GLN A 299 12.21 -2.21 -21.30
CA GLN A 299 11.39 -3.36 -20.92
C GLN A 299 10.18 -2.87 -20.11
N VAL A 300 8.99 -3.34 -20.44
CA VAL A 300 7.76 -3.07 -19.68
C VAL A 300 6.87 -4.31 -19.67
N GLY A 301 6.25 -4.60 -18.54
CA GLY A 301 5.32 -5.70 -18.45
C GLY A 301 4.79 -5.92 -17.05
N PHE A 302 4.67 -7.18 -16.64
CA PHE A 302 4.08 -7.58 -15.37
C PHE A 302 5.07 -8.41 -14.57
N GLY A 303 5.11 -8.18 -13.26
CA GLY A 303 5.99 -8.90 -12.34
C GLY A 303 5.25 -9.42 -11.12
N LYS A 304 5.83 -10.45 -10.49
CA LYS A 304 5.43 -10.91 -9.17
C LYS A 304 6.64 -11.49 -8.45
N GLY A 305 7.17 -10.74 -7.48
CA GLY A 305 8.37 -11.10 -6.76
C GLY A 305 9.56 -11.25 -7.71
N ILE A 306 10.09 -12.47 -7.79
CA ILE A 306 11.25 -12.81 -8.62
C ILE A 306 10.92 -13.15 -10.08
N TRP A 307 9.64 -13.16 -10.46
CA TRP A 307 9.19 -13.47 -11.81
C TRP A 307 8.78 -12.20 -12.54
N SER A 308 9.05 -12.13 -13.84
CA SER A 308 8.45 -11.11 -14.69
C SER A 308 8.29 -11.56 -16.15
N VAL A 309 7.26 -11.04 -16.79
CA VAL A 309 7.01 -11.16 -18.23
C VAL A 309 7.03 -9.75 -18.80
N ASN A 310 7.97 -9.49 -19.71
CA ASN A 310 8.20 -8.17 -20.26
C ASN A 310 8.10 -8.16 -21.76
N TYR A 311 7.47 -7.13 -22.29
CA TYR A 311 7.65 -6.70 -23.65
C TYR A 311 8.93 -5.87 -23.74
N ASN A 312 9.77 -6.18 -24.72
CA ASN A 312 11.02 -5.48 -24.97
C ASN A 312 11.06 -4.90 -26.37
N TYR A 313 11.79 -3.80 -26.49
CA TYR A 313 12.11 -3.19 -27.77
C TYR A 313 13.61 -2.93 -27.85
N ASP A 314 14.31 -3.61 -28.74
CA ASP A 314 15.77 -3.46 -28.87
C ASP A 314 16.08 -2.36 -29.88
N TRP A 315 16.71 -1.29 -29.43
CA TRP A 315 17.39 -0.33 -30.30
C TRP A 315 18.77 -0.85 -30.63
N LEU A 316 18.97 -1.27 -31.88
CA LEU A 316 20.23 -1.88 -32.35
C LEU A 316 21.15 -0.84 -32.98
N PHE A 317 22.45 -0.93 -32.70
CA PHE A 317 23.51 -0.08 -33.23
C PHE A 317 24.68 -0.96 -33.69
N GLY A 318 25.24 -0.77 -34.89
CA GLY A 318 26.37 -1.59 -35.36
C GLY A 318 26.46 -1.77 -36.87
N GLN A 319 27.23 -2.79 -37.28
CA GLN A 319 27.46 -3.14 -38.68
C GLN A 319 26.32 -4.06 -39.20
N ASN A 320 25.76 -3.73 -40.37
CA ASN A 320 24.49 -4.22 -40.94
C ASN A 320 23.22 -3.78 -40.21
N LYS A 321 22.76 -2.57 -40.56
CA LYS A 321 21.50 -1.93 -40.13
C LYS A 321 20.23 -2.54 -40.75
N GLU A 322 20.35 -3.57 -41.58
CA GLU A 322 19.23 -4.14 -42.33
C GLU A 322 18.45 -5.18 -41.49
N LYS A 323 17.95 -4.72 -40.33
CA LYS A 323 16.69 -5.14 -39.71
C LYS A 323 16.48 -4.27 -38.47
N LEU A 324 15.39 -3.53 -38.54
CA LEU A 324 14.87 -2.57 -37.57
C LEU A 324 14.85 -3.10 -36.13
N ASN A 325 14.75 -2.14 -35.22
CA ASN A 325 14.44 -2.35 -33.81
C ASN A 325 13.51 -3.55 -33.60
N THR A 326 13.90 -4.46 -32.72
CA THR A 326 13.23 -5.75 -32.61
C THR A 326 12.29 -5.76 -31.42
N HIS A 327 11.11 -6.35 -31.62
CA HIS A 327 10.15 -6.57 -30.55
C HIS A 327 10.27 -8.01 -30.06
N SER A 328 10.19 -8.18 -28.75
CA SER A 328 10.22 -9.51 -28.13
C SER A 328 9.43 -9.54 -26.84
N ILE A 329 8.98 -10.73 -26.47
CA ILE A 329 8.47 -11.05 -25.15
C ILE A 329 9.57 -11.81 -24.42
N ARG A 330 9.88 -11.39 -23.19
CA ARG A 330 10.87 -12.03 -22.31
C ARG A 330 10.17 -12.52 -21.06
N VAL A 331 10.26 -13.80 -20.80
CA VAL A 331 9.90 -14.39 -19.50
C VAL A 331 11.19 -14.55 -18.72
N SER A 332 11.20 -14.03 -17.49
CA SER A 332 12.39 -14.07 -16.64
C SER A 332 12.06 -14.51 -15.22
N ALA A 333 13.01 -15.25 -14.65
CA ALA A 333 12.99 -15.75 -13.29
C ALA A 333 14.31 -15.42 -12.60
N LEU A 334 14.23 -14.86 -11.40
CA LEU A 334 15.37 -14.65 -10.53
C LEU A 334 15.37 -15.75 -9.45
N ILE A 335 16.19 -16.77 -9.62
CA ILE A 335 16.33 -17.82 -8.61
C ILE A 335 17.29 -17.30 -7.54
N GLY A 336 16.75 -16.80 -6.43
CA GLY A 336 17.53 -16.27 -5.32
C GLY A 336 18.24 -17.39 -4.54
N PHE A 337 19.48 -17.14 -4.14
CA PHE A 337 20.25 -18.00 -3.23
C PHE A 337 20.72 -17.18 -2.02
N LYS A 338 20.80 -17.83 -0.86
CA LYS A 338 21.23 -17.22 0.40
C LYS A 338 22.75 -17.18 0.54
#